data_AF-A0A2Z4K3V3-F1
#
_entry.id   AF-A0A2Z4K3V3-F1
#
_cell.length_a   1.000
_cell.length_b   1.000
_cell.length_c   1.000
_cell.angle_alpha   90.00
_cell.angle_beta   90.00
_cell.angle_gamma   90.00
#
_symmetry.space_group_name_H-M   'P 1'
#
loop_
_entity.id
_entity.type
_entity.pdbx_description
1 polymer ?
#
loop_
_entity_poly.entity_id
_entity_poly.type
_entity_poly.pdbx_seq_one_letter_code
_entity_poly.pdbx_strand_id
1 'polypeptide(L)'
;MADINTRISTLVGDNDVVLFMKGTPLFPQCGFSSRAVAILDHCGVQYESVDVLQDMEVRQGIKTFSDWPTIPQLYVKGEFVGGSDIMMEMFEAGELQQMMDEKNVTKIES
;
A
#
# COMPACT_ATOMS: atom_id res chain seq x y z
N MET A 1 -14.44 4.84 -20.99
CA MET A 1 -13.48 3.97 -20.28
C MET A 1 -12.65 4.90 -19.42
N ALA A 2 -12.78 4.83 -18.10
CA ALA A 2 -11.93 5.64 -17.23
C ALA A 2 -10.48 5.13 -17.39
N ASP A 3 -9.54 6.05 -17.57
CA ASP A 3 -8.11 5.75 -17.66
C ASP A 3 -7.67 5.04 -16.36
N ILE A 4 -6.93 3.92 -16.49
CA ILE A 4 -6.44 3.14 -15.34
C ILE A 4 -5.61 4.01 -14.38
N ASN A 5 -4.88 5.00 -14.91
CA ASN A 5 -4.12 5.95 -14.11
C ASN A 5 -5.05 6.85 -13.29
N THR A 6 -6.18 7.28 -13.85
CA THR A 6 -7.19 8.03 -13.10
C THR A 6 -7.75 7.20 -11.97
N ARG A 7 -8.08 5.92 -12.22
CA ARG A 7 -8.59 5.02 -11.17
C ARG A 7 -7.58 4.83 -10.03
N ILE A 8 -6.31 4.59 -10.36
CA ILE A 8 -5.24 4.45 -9.37
C ILE A 8 -5.04 5.76 -8.61
N SER A 9 -4.96 6.89 -9.32
CA SER A 9 -4.79 8.22 -8.73
C SER A 9 -5.93 8.59 -7.78
N THR A 10 -7.18 8.28 -8.14
CA THR A 10 -8.34 8.49 -7.27
C THR A 10 -8.23 7.62 -6.03
N LEU A 11 -7.91 6.33 -6.19
CA LEU A 11 -7.79 5.40 -5.06
C LEU A 11 -6.75 5.86 -4.04
N VAL A 12 -5.54 6.24 -4.48
CA VAL A 12 -4.47 6.71 -3.59
C VAL A 12 -4.71 8.12 -3.05
N GLY A 13 -5.58 8.91 -3.69
CA GLY A 13 -5.97 10.25 -3.25
C GLY A 13 -7.12 10.26 -2.25
N ASP A 14 -8.07 9.33 -2.38
CA ASP A 14 -9.27 9.25 -1.53
C ASP A 14 -9.00 8.53 -0.20
N ASN A 15 -7.88 7.80 -0.09
CA ASN A 15 -7.52 7.01 1.08
C ASN A 15 -6.18 7.43 1.66
N ASP A 16 -6.09 7.45 2.99
CA ASP A 16 -4.87 7.83 3.70
C ASP A 16 -3.72 6.85 3.46
N VAL A 17 -4.02 5.56 3.40
CA VAL A 17 -3.06 4.50 3.17
C VAL A 17 -3.67 3.50 2.20
N VAL A 18 -2.93 3.15 1.16
CA VAL A 18 -3.35 2.14 0.17
C VAL A 18 -2.25 1.13 -0.04
N LEU A 19 -2.59 -0.15 0.09
CA LEU A 19 -1.70 -1.27 -0.17
C LEU A 19 -2.17 -2.06 -1.41
N PHE A 20 -1.40 -1.98 -2.49
CA PHE A 20 -1.56 -2.88 -3.63
C PHE A 20 -0.82 -4.18 -3.33
N MET A 21 -1.52 -5.31 -3.24
CA MET A 21 -0.98 -6.59 -2.79
C MET A 21 -1.51 -7.78 -3.59
N LYS A 22 -0.90 -8.95 -3.40
CA LYS A 22 -1.38 -10.22 -3.96
C LYS A 22 -2.21 -10.96 -2.92
N GLY A 23 -3.51 -11.12 -3.16
CA GLY A 23 -4.48 -11.58 -2.18
C GLY A 23 -5.04 -10.42 -1.36
N THR A 24 -5.61 -10.73 -0.20
CA THR A 24 -6.21 -9.75 0.72
C THR A 24 -5.47 -9.75 2.06
N PRO A 25 -5.68 -8.75 2.93
CA PRO A 25 -5.07 -8.72 4.27
C PRO A 25 -5.36 -9.99 5.09
N LEU A 26 -6.58 -10.51 4.98
CA LEU A 26 -7.00 -11.75 5.65
C LEU A 26 -6.41 -13.02 5.00
N PHE A 27 -6.23 -13.01 3.68
CA PHE A 27 -5.73 -14.15 2.91
C PHE A 27 -4.62 -13.71 1.92
N PRO A 28 -3.41 -13.37 2.40
CA PRO A 28 -2.32 -12.97 1.53
C PRO A 28 -1.82 -14.16 0.73
N GLN A 29 -1.61 -13.98 -0.57
CA GLN A 29 -1.16 -15.04 -1.50
C GLN A 29 0.32 -14.95 -1.85
N CYS A 30 1.08 -14.08 -1.18
CA CYS A 30 2.50 -13.89 -1.39
C CYS A 30 3.20 -13.48 -0.09
N GLY A 31 4.37 -14.05 0.21
CA GLY A 31 5.13 -13.74 1.42
C GLY A 31 5.48 -12.26 1.57
N PHE A 32 5.78 -11.56 0.47
CA PHE A 32 6.02 -10.12 0.49
C PHE A 32 4.76 -9.31 0.84
N SER A 33 3.61 -9.72 0.32
CA SER A 33 2.31 -9.11 0.65
C SER A 33 1.92 -9.38 2.10
N SER A 34 2.16 -10.61 2.59
CA SER A 34 1.97 -10.96 4.00
C SER A 34 2.84 -10.11 4.94
N ARG A 35 4.10 -9.87 4.57
CA ARG A 35 4.99 -8.97 5.32
C ARG A 35 4.46 -7.53 5.35
N ALA A 36 4.03 -7.00 4.22
CA ALA A 36 3.49 -5.64 4.15
C ALA A 36 2.26 -5.45 5.04
N VAL A 37 1.34 -6.42 5.04
CA VAL A 37 0.18 -6.45 5.94
C VAL A 37 0.62 -6.44 7.40
N ALA A 38 1.53 -7.34 7.79
CA ALA A 38 2.01 -7.42 9.16
C ALA A 38 2.65 -6.12 9.66
N ILE A 39 3.39 -5.40 8.79
CA ILE A 39 3.97 -4.09 9.12
C ILE A 39 2.86 -3.06 9.37
N LEU A 40 1.87 -2.94 8.49
CA LEU A 40 0.78 -1.97 8.63
C LEU A 40 -0.09 -2.26 9.86
N ASP A 41 -0.37 -3.53 10.13
CA ASP A 41 -1.11 -3.96 11.32
C ASP A 41 -0.34 -3.56 12.59
N HIS A 42 0.98 -3.69 12.60
CA HIS A 42 1.83 -3.28 13.72
C HIS A 42 1.89 -1.75 13.88
N CYS A 43 1.80 -1.00 12.78
CA CYS A 43 1.68 0.46 12.80
C CYS A 43 0.30 0.94 13.32
N GLY A 44 -0.70 0.05 13.40
CA GLY A 44 -2.03 0.36 13.90
C GLY A 44 -2.78 1.39 13.04
N VAL A 45 -2.57 1.39 11.73
CA VAL A 45 -3.17 2.33 10.78
C VAL A 45 -4.34 1.70 10.02
N GLN A 46 -5.37 2.48 9.71
CA GLN A 46 -6.39 2.06 8.76
C GLN A 46 -5.82 2.17 7.34
N TYR A 47 -6.06 1.16 6.51
CA TYR A 47 -5.61 1.16 5.12
C TYR A 47 -6.61 0.46 4.20
N GLU A 48 -6.69 0.93 2.97
CA GLU A 48 -7.38 0.25 1.89
C GLU A 48 -6.43 -0.75 1.23
N SER A 49 -6.94 -1.92 0.84
CA SER A 49 -6.13 -2.95 0.18
C SER A 49 -6.70 -3.33 -1.18
N VAL A 50 -5.85 -3.41 -2.20
CA VAL A 50 -6.24 -3.83 -3.54
C VAL A 50 -5.56 -5.14 -3.93
N ASP A 51 -6.37 -6.18 -4.14
CA ASP A 51 -5.89 -7.46 -4.67
C ASP A 51 -5.64 -7.37 -6.17
N VAL A 52 -4.38 -7.22 -6.55
CA VAL A 52 -3.98 -7.14 -7.96
C VAL A 52 -4.09 -8.48 -8.71
N LEU A 53 -4.41 -9.58 -8.02
CA LEU A 53 -4.67 -10.87 -8.68
C LEU A 53 -6.07 -10.93 -9.28
N GLN A 54 -7.02 -10.15 -8.75
CA GLN A 54 -8.38 -10.07 -9.29
C GLN A 54 -8.50 -9.09 -10.46
N ASP A 55 -7.54 -8.17 -10.60
CA ASP A 55 -7.57 -7.11 -11.61
C ASP A 55 -6.20 -6.95 -12.28
N MET A 56 -6.07 -7.56 -13.46
CA MET A 56 -4.84 -7.54 -14.24
C MET A 56 -4.52 -6.15 -14.81
N GLU A 57 -5.54 -5.30 -15.05
CA GLU A 57 -5.32 -3.93 -15.51
C GLU A 57 -4.69 -3.10 -14.39
N VAL A 58 -5.22 -3.19 -13.16
CA VAL A 58 -4.61 -2.55 -11.99
C VAL A 58 -3.21 -3.09 -11.74
N ARG A 59 -3.00 -4.40 -11.85
CA ARG A 59 -1.68 -5.02 -11.66
C ARG A 59 -0.60 -4.45 -12.59
N GLN A 60 -0.95 -4.21 -13.85
CA GLN A 60 -0.01 -3.65 -14.81
C GLN A 60 0.07 -2.12 -14.67
N GLY A 61 -1.08 -1.47 -14.50
CA GLY A 61 -1.20 -0.03 -14.36
C GLY A 61 -0.41 0.51 -13.18
N ILE A 62 -0.50 -0.15 -12.01
CA ILE A 62 0.18 0.33 -10.80
C ILE A 62 1.71 0.35 -10.96
N LYS A 63 2.28 -0.65 -11.65
CA LYS A 63 3.72 -0.69 -11.92
C LYS A 63 4.20 0.45 -12.79
N THR A 64 3.38 0.82 -13.78
CA THR A 64 3.67 1.94 -14.67
C THR A 64 3.43 3.27 -13.97
N PHE A 65 2.38 3.38 -13.16
CA PHE A 65 2.04 4.58 -12.40
C PHE A 65 3.11 4.94 -11.36
N SER A 66 3.65 3.93 -10.67
CA SER A 66 4.69 4.08 -9.64
C SER A 66 6.11 4.11 -10.20
N ASP A 67 6.29 3.82 -11.49
CA ASP A 67 7.59 3.44 -12.09
C ASP A 67 8.33 2.36 -11.26
N TRP A 68 7.59 1.35 -10.79
CA TRP A 68 8.11 0.31 -9.89
C TRP A 68 7.67 -1.11 -10.31
N PRO A 69 8.60 -2.07 -10.49
CA PRO A 69 8.27 -3.33 -11.16
C PRO A 69 7.59 -4.39 -10.26
N THR A 70 7.66 -4.23 -8.93
CA THR A 70 7.26 -5.27 -7.96
C THR A 70 5.98 -4.94 -7.18
N ILE A 71 5.43 -5.96 -6.53
CA ILE A 71 4.25 -5.94 -5.66
C ILE A 71 4.62 -6.74 -4.40
N PRO A 72 4.28 -6.28 -3.19
CA PRO A 72 3.35 -5.19 -2.87
C PRO A 72 3.90 -3.78 -3.10
N GLN A 73 3.00 -2.79 -3.17
CA GLN A 73 3.32 -1.37 -3.22
C GLN A 73 2.45 -0.60 -2.22
N LEU A 74 3.10 0.26 -1.42
CA LEU A 74 2.44 1.08 -0.41
C LEU A 74 2.38 2.55 -0.87
N TYR A 75 1.22 3.15 -0.67
CA TYR A 75 0.98 4.58 -0.79
C TYR A 75 0.48 5.16 0.52
N VAL A 76 0.95 6.36 0.87
CA VAL A 76 0.53 7.10 2.07
C VAL A 76 0.22 8.54 1.67
N LYS A 77 -1.03 8.98 1.85
CA LYS A 77 -1.56 10.29 1.42
C LYS A 77 -1.21 10.61 -0.04
N GLY A 78 -1.43 9.64 -0.93
CA GLY A 78 -1.12 9.77 -2.36
C GLY A 78 0.36 9.65 -2.74
N GLU A 79 1.29 9.60 -1.77
CA GLU A 79 2.73 9.45 -2.05
C GLU A 79 3.14 7.98 -2.07
N PHE A 80 3.92 7.61 -3.09
CA PHE A 80 4.50 6.26 -3.19
C PHE A 80 5.63 6.11 -2.16
N VAL A 81 5.50 5.11 -1.28
CA VAL A 81 6.51 4.81 -0.26
C VAL A 81 7.50 3.75 -0.75
N GLY A 82 7.01 2.66 -1.32
CA GLY A 82 7.86 1.57 -1.78
C GLY A 82 7.21 0.19 -1.71
N GLY A 83 8.05 -0.83 -1.92
CA GLY A 83 7.67 -2.23 -1.73
C GLY A 83 7.93 -2.75 -0.32
N SER A 84 7.71 -4.05 -0.10
CA SER A 84 7.79 -4.66 1.24
C SER A 84 9.15 -4.57 1.92
N ASP A 85 10.25 -4.54 1.16
CA ASP A 85 11.59 -4.44 1.75
C ASP A 85 11.86 -3.03 2.28
N ILE A 86 11.52 -1.99 1.49
CA ILE A 86 11.57 -0.58 1.91
C ILE A 86 10.65 -0.34 3.12
N MET A 87 9.43 -0.90 3.09
CA MET A 87 8.53 -0.84 4.24
C MET A 87 9.16 -1.43 5.51
N MET A 88 9.89 -2.54 5.39
CA MET A 88 10.55 -3.19 6.52
C MET A 88 11.70 -2.31 7.06
N GLU A 89 12.54 -1.78 6.16
CA GLU A 89 13.65 -0.89 6.54
C GLU A 89 13.14 0.36 7.27
N MET A 90 12.12 1.02 6.72
CA MET A 90 11.51 2.20 7.36
C MET A 90 10.82 1.86 8.69
N PHE A 91 10.20 0.67 8.79
CA PHE A 91 9.58 0.20 10.02
C PHE A 91 10.62 -0.07 11.12
N GLU A 92 11.73 -0.74 10.79
CA GLU A 92 12.83 -1.00 11.72
C GLU A 92 13.52 0.29 12.17
N ALA A 93 13.60 1.29 11.29
CA ALA A 93 14.14 2.61 11.61
C ALA A 93 13.15 3.50 12.39
N GLY A 94 11.86 3.12 12.51
CA GLY A 94 10.81 3.94 13.10
C GLY A 94 10.31 5.08 12.20
N GLU A 95 10.89 5.23 11.01
CA GLU A 95 10.57 6.28 10.04
C GLU A 95 9.16 6.10 9.45
N LEU A 96 8.71 4.84 9.31
CA LEU A 96 7.38 4.57 8.77
C LEU A 96 6.29 5.09 9.73
N GLN A 97 6.41 4.82 11.03
CA GLN A 97 5.46 5.29 12.03
C GLN A 97 5.48 6.81 12.13
N GLN A 98 6.69 7.39 12.17
CA GLN A 98 6.86 8.84 12.18
C GLN A 98 6.17 9.50 10.97
N MET A 99 6.36 8.94 9.77
CA MET A 99 5.69 9.44 8.56
C MET A 99 4.17 9.40 8.70
N MET A 100 3.61 8.30 9.23
CA MET A 100 2.15 8.16 9.42
C MET A 100 1.62 9.20 10.41
N ASP A 101 2.35 9.48 11.49
CA ASP A 101 1.97 10.45 12.51
C ASP A 101 2.07 11.89 11.98
N GLU A 102 3.17 12.24 11.29
CA GLU A 102 3.37 13.55 10.67
C GLU A 102 2.30 13.87 9.61
N LYS A 103 1.91 12.85 8.84
CA LYS A 103 0.86 12.96 7.83
C LYS A 103 -0.55 12.88 8.41
N ASN A 104 -0.72 12.71 9.73
CA ASN A 104 -2.01 12.55 10.39
C ASN A 104 -2.85 11.45 9.73
N VAL A 105 -2.25 10.28 9.55
CA VAL A 105 -2.93 9.09 9.03
C VAL A 105 -3.91 8.55 10.06
N THR A 106 -5.09 8.17 9.60
CA THR A 106 -6.14 7.56 10.43
C THR A 106 -5.64 6.27 11.10
N LYS A 107 -5.70 6.23 12.43
CA LYS A 107 -5.35 5.04 13.24
C LYS A 107 -6.58 4.14 13.42
N ILE A 108 -6.34 2.86 13.67
CA ILE A 108 -7.40 1.94 14.11
C ILE A 108 -7.73 2.31 15.56
N GLU A 109 -8.94 2.82 15.82
CA GLU A 109 -9.39 3.08 17.18
C GLU A 109 -9.56 1.76 17.94
N SER A 110 -9.05 1.70 19.18
CA SER A 110 -9.16 0.55 20.09
C SER A 110 -10.55 0.43 20.72
#